data_AF-A0A1V0TMG6-F1
#
_entry.id   AF-A0A1V0TMG6-F1
#
_cell.length_a   1.000
_cell.length_b   1.000
_cell.length_c   1.000
_cell.angle_alpha   90.00
_cell.angle_beta   90.00
_cell.angle_gamma   90.00
#
_symmetry.space_group_name_H-M   'P 1'
#
loop_
_entity.id
_entity.type
_entity.pdbx_description
1 polymer ?
#
loop_
_entity_poly.entity_id
_entity_poly.type
_entity_poly.pdbx_seq_one_letter_code
_entity_poly.pdbx_strand_id
1 'polypeptide(L)'
;MRPLPVGEHGLLIELDSAEEVEALHAELLRRAADGTLPPVGEMVPAARTVFLDGLADPCGLAAALPTWDIPPLAAADRPTVTIPVRYDGPDLADVAALWDVTPDEVVRLHAGTAFHVAFCGFAPGFGYLTGLPRQLHVPRRTTPRTRVPVGAVALAGPYTGVYPRSSPGGWQLIGTTDTVLWDPVREPAALLAPGTRVRFVPQDRQGRQDPQVPHAPQEPVV
;
A
#
# COMPACT_ATOMS: atom_id res chain seq x y z
N MET A 1 14.75 17.06 6.76
CA MET A 1 13.47 17.66 6.31
C MET A 1 13.69 19.04 5.69
N ARG A 2 12.97 19.37 4.60
CA ARG A 2 13.05 20.66 3.89
C ARG A 2 11.64 21.16 3.52
N PRO A 3 11.11 22.17 4.23
CA PRO A 3 9.81 22.76 3.91
C PRO A 3 9.91 23.78 2.77
N LEU A 4 8.99 23.71 1.82
CA LEU A 4 8.91 24.51 0.60
C LEU A 4 7.49 25.07 0.45
N PRO A 5 7.27 26.39 0.60
CA PRO A 5 5.98 26.99 0.30
C PRO A 5 5.59 26.73 -1.16
N VAL A 6 4.33 26.35 -1.40
CA VAL A 6 3.78 26.08 -2.74
C VAL A 6 2.46 26.83 -2.87
N GLY A 7 2.44 27.88 -3.69
CA GLY A 7 1.29 28.77 -3.79
C GLY A 7 1.06 29.58 -2.52
N GLU A 8 -0.16 30.10 -2.35
CA GLU A 8 -0.53 30.99 -1.23
C GLU A 8 -0.85 30.23 0.07
N HIS A 9 -1.39 29.01 -0.04
CA HIS A 9 -1.90 28.23 1.10
C HIS A 9 -1.25 26.85 1.25
N GLY A 10 -0.28 26.53 0.40
CA GLY A 10 0.33 25.20 0.36
C GLY A 10 1.72 25.15 0.97
N LEU A 11 2.05 24.03 1.61
CA LEU A 11 3.39 23.72 2.09
C LEU A 11 3.77 22.29 1.71
N LEU A 12 4.84 22.14 0.93
CA LEU A 12 5.42 20.84 0.60
C LEU A 12 6.65 20.59 1.47
N ILE A 13 6.67 19.49 2.21
CA ILE A 13 7.76 19.15 3.13
C ILE A 13 8.49 17.95 2.54
N GLU A 14 9.74 18.12 2.11
CA GLU A 14 10.59 17.02 1.62
C GLU A 14 11.31 16.32 2.78
N LEU A 15 11.33 14.99 2.75
CA LEU A 15 11.94 14.14 3.78
C LEU A 15 12.90 13.11 3.16
N ASP A 16 13.77 12.56 4.00
CA ASP A 16 14.85 11.69 3.53
C ASP A 16 14.38 10.24 3.32
N SER A 17 13.31 9.84 4.00
CA SER A 17 12.79 8.47 4.01
C SER A 17 11.25 8.41 4.12
N ALA A 18 10.68 7.23 3.86
CA ALA A 18 9.23 7.00 4.04
C ALA A 18 8.87 6.96 5.53
N GLU A 19 9.77 6.44 6.36
CA GLU A 19 9.64 6.38 7.81
C GLU A 19 9.54 7.79 8.41
N GLU A 20 10.32 8.74 7.91
CA GLU A 20 10.21 10.15 8.29
C GLU A 20 8.86 10.76 7.85
N VAL A 21 8.36 10.41 6.66
CA VAL A 21 7.03 10.85 6.20
C VAL A 21 5.94 10.35 7.13
N GLU A 22 5.98 9.07 7.50
CA GLU A 22 5.01 8.47 8.43
C GLU A 22 5.05 9.14 9.81
N ALA A 23 6.26 9.36 10.35
CA ALA A 23 6.45 10.01 11.63
C ALA A 23 5.93 11.46 11.63
N LEU A 24 6.27 12.25 10.60
CA LEU A 24 5.78 13.61 10.46
C LEU A 24 4.25 13.65 10.27
N HIS A 25 3.69 12.78 9.43
CA HIS A 25 2.24 12.74 9.21
C HIS A 25 1.48 12.39 10.49
N ALA A 26 1.98 11.42 11.28
CA ALA A 26 1.39 11.10 12.57
C ALA A 26 1.48 12.25 13.57
N GLU A 27 2.61 12.96 13.62
CA GLU A 27 2.79 14.13 14.49
C GLU A 27 1.86 15.29 14.08
N LEU A 28 1.67 15.52 12.78
CA LEU A 28 0.71 16.51 12.27
C LEU A 28 -0.72 16.16 12.69
N LEU A 29 -1.14 14.91 12.55
CA LEU A 29 -2.45 14.45 12.98
C LEU A 29 -2.64 14.60 14.50
N ARG A 30 -1.62 14.23 15.30
CA ARG A 30 -1.64 14.39 16.76
C ARG A 30 -1.80 15.86 17.15
N ARG A 31 -1.00 16.75 16.57
CA ARG A 31 -1.09 18.19 16.85
C ARG A 31 -2.41 18.80 16.40
N ALA A 32 -2.97 18.34 15.29
CA ALA A 32 -4.29 18.76 14.83
C ALA A 32 -5.39 18.35 15.82
N ALA A 33 -5.35 17.11 16.31
CA ALA A 33 -6.28 16.60 17.33
C ALA A 33 -6.16 17.38 18.66
N ASP A 34 -4.93 17.71 19.06
CA ASP A 34 -4.65 18.46 20.29
C ASP A 34 -4.80 19.99 20.13
N GLY A 35 -5.16 20.48 18.94
CA GLY A 35 -5.34 21.91 18.64
C GLY A 35 -4.05 22.74 18.67
N THR A 36 -2.89 22.10 18.61
CA THR A 36 -1.55 22.74 18.62
C THR A 36 -0.97 22.95 17.22
N LEU A 37 -1.61 22.37 16.20
CA LEU A 37 -1.35 22.68 14.80
C LEU A 37 -2.24 23.85 14.35
N PRO A 38 -1.73 24.82 13.57
CA PRO A 38 -2.59 25.75 12.85
C PRO A 38 -3.63 24.99 12.01
N PRO A 39 -4.83 25.56 11.76
CA PRO A 39 -5.81 24.92 10.89
C PRO A 39 -5.20 24.57 9.53
N VAL A 40 -5.37 23.31 9.12
CA VAL A 40 -4.95 22.76 7.82
C VAL A 40 -6.19 22.14 7.18
N GLY A 41 -6.43 22.46 5.91
CA GLY A 41 -7.55 21.91 5.15
C GLY A 41 -7.32 20.45 4.76
N GLU A 42 -6.13 20.14 4.23
CA GLU A 42 -5.79 18.79 3.79
C GLU A 42 -4.33 18.44 4.12
N MET A 43 -4.10 17.18 4.47
CA MET A 43 -2.76 16.60 4.69
C MET A 43 -2.58 15.39 3.78
N VAL A 44 -1.57 15.44 2.91
CA VAL A 44 -1.33 14.41 1.89
C VAL A 44 0.11 13.86 2.02
N PRO A 45 0.32 12.73 2.72
CA PRO A 45 1.59 12.04 2.70
C PRO A 45 1.83 11.35 1.35
N ALA A 46 3.08 11.36 0.89
CA ALA A 46 3.56 10.67 -0.32
C ALA A 46 4.93 10.03 -0.08
N ALA A 47 5.59 9.51 -1.12
CA ALA A 47 6.82 8.70 -0.98
C ALA A 47 7.92 9.33 -0.12
N ARG A 48 8.18 10.62 -0.29
CA ARG A 48 9.23 11.38 0.41
C ARG A 48 8.78 12.79 0.75
N THR A 49 7.48 13.02 0.73
CA THR A 49 6.92 14.35 0.94
C THR A 49 5.64 14.29 1.75
N VAL A 50 5.38 15.33 2.54
CA VAL A 50 4.04 15.62 3.08
C VAL A 50 3.60 16.96 2.51
N PHE A 51 2.45 16.99 1.85
CA PHE A 51 1.83 18.23 1.39
C PHE A 51 0.71 18.65 2.35
N LEU A 52 0.71 19.93 2.72
CA LEU A 52 -0.33 20.56 3.52
C LEU A 52 -1.00 21.63 2.67
N ASP A 53 -2.33 21.64 2.63
CA ASP A 53 -3.11 22.67 1.94
C ASP A 53 -4.08 23.39 2.89
N GLY A 54 -4.48 24.60 2.52
CA GLY A 54 -5.39 25.45 3.31
C GLY A 54 -4.72 26.08 4.53
N LEU A 55 -3.40 26.23 4.53
CA LEU A 55 -2.69 26.95 5.58
C LEU A 55 -2.89 28.46 5.46
N ALA A 56 -3.17 29.11 6.59
CA ALA A 56 -3.22 30.57 6.66
C ALA A 56 -1.83 31.21 6.58
N ASP A 57 -0.80 30.55 7.11
CA ASP A 57 0.60 31.00 7.06
C ASP A 57 1.57 29.84 6.78
N PRO A 58 1.72 29.43 5.50
CA PRO A 58 2.67 28.39 5.13
C PRO A 58 4.12 28.73 5.48
N CYS A 59 4.51 30.00 5.39
CA CYS A 59 5.88 30.46 5.64
C CYS A 59 6.24 30.38 7.13
N GLY A 60 5.33 30.78 8.02
CA GLY A 60 5.51 30.64 9.46
C GLY A 60 5.62 29.18 9.89
N LEU A 61 4.77 28.30 9.35
CA LEU A 61 4.87 26.87 9.62
C LEU A 61 6.18 26.27 9.05
N ALA A 62 6.59 26.68 7.84
CA ALA A 62 7.87 26.28 7.26
C ALA A 62 9.06 26.65 8.14
N ALA A 63 9.03 27.84 8.75
CA ALA A 63 10.08 28.29 9.66
C ALA A 63 10.08 27.55 11.01
N ALA A 64 8.91 27.11 11.49
CA ALA A 64 8.77 26.41 12.76
C ALA A 64 9.09 24.90 12.67
N LEU A 65 8.80 24.25 11.54
CA LEU A 65 8.97 22.79 11.38
C LEU A 65 10.36 22.25 11.78
N PRO A 66 11.50 22.90 11.41
CA PRO A 66 12.81 22.43 11.81
C PRO A 66 13.06 22.41 13.33
N THR A 67 12.25 23.11 14.12
CA THR A 67 12.36 23.16 15.58
C THR A 67 11.49 22.11 16.27
N TRP A 68 10.73 21.31 15.53
CA TRP A 68 9.85 20.31 16.11
C TRP A 68 10.63 19.05 16.46
N ASP A 69 10.36 18.51 17.65
CA ASP A 69 10.73 17.15 17.98
C ASP A 69 9.67 16.19 17.40
N ILE A 70 10.06 15.42 16.40
CA ILE A 70 9.19 14.45 15.73
C ILE A 70 9.69 13.07 16.14
N PRO A 71 9.07 12.42 17.13
CA PRO A 71 9.52 11.11 17.55
C PRO A 71 9.32 10.11 16.40
N PRO A 72 10.25 9.17 16.19
CA PRO A 72 10.01 8.05 15.29
C PRO A 72 8.72 7.36 15.68
N LEU A 73 7.91 6.97 14.69
CA LEU A 73 6.72 6.19 14.99
C LEU A 73 7.18 4.87 15.62
N ALA A 74 6.86 4.67 16.90
CA ALA A 74 7.04 3.36 17.50
C ALA A 74 6.26 2.37 16.63
N ALA A 75 6.88 1.22 16.35
CA ALA A 75 6.26 0.13 15.62
C ALA A 75 5.14 -0.49 16.50
N ALA A 76 4.08 0.29 16.76
CA ALA A 76 2.92 -0.14 17.51
C ALA A 76 2.38 -1.40 16.85
N ASP A 77 1.89 -2.34 17.66
CA ASP A 77 1.24 -3.58 17.25
C ASP A 77 -0.09 -3.30 16.51
N ARG A 78 0.00 -2.62 15.36
CA ARG A 78 -1.10 -2.48 14.42
C ARG A 78 -1.38 -3.87 13.86
N PRO A 79 -2.64 -4.33 13.86
CA PRO A 79 -3.01 -5.60 13.25
C PRO A 79 -2.52 -5.67 11.79
N THR A 80 -1.83 -6.76 11.44
CA THR A 80 -1.41 -7.00 10.06
C THR A 80 -2.63 -7.33 9.21
N VAL A 81 -2.88 -6.54 8.17
CA VAL A 81 -3.91 -6.83 7.18
C VAL A 81 -3.42 -7.95 6.27
N THR A 82 -4.19 -9.03 6.19
CA THR A 82 -3.89 -10.15 5.29
C THR A 82 -4.69 -10.02 4.01
N ILE A 83 -4.01 -9.99 2.86
CA ILE A 83 -4.64 -9.87 1.54
C ILE A 83 -4.47 -11.19 0.79
N PRO A 84 -5.55 -11.96 0.56
CA PRO A 84 -5.50 -13.16 -0.28
C PRO A 84 -5.27 -12.81 -1.75
N VAL A 85 -4.35 -13.49 -2.41
CA VAL A 85 -3.95 -13.22 -3.80
C VAL A 85 -3.94 -14.49 -4.63
N ARG A 86 -4.62 -14.46 -5.77
CA ARG A 86 -4.40 -15.40 -6.86
C ARG A 86 -3.25 -14.86 -7.71
N TYR A 87 -2.13 -15.58 -7.77
CA TYR A 87 -1.00 -15.18 -8.61
C TYR A 87 -1.22 -15.63 -10.06
N ASP A 88 -2.12 -14.92 -10.73
CA ASP A 88 -2.57 -15.13 -12.10
C ASP A 88 -2.28 -13.93 -13.01
N GLY A 89 -1.41 -13.02 -12.57
CA GLY A 89 -1.12 -11.79 -13.28
C GLY A 89 -0.37 -12.03 -14.59
N PRO A 90 -0.67 -11.24 -15.64
CA PRO A 90 -0.06 -11.42 -16.96
C PRO A 90 1.45 -11.13 -16.99
N ASP A 91 1.98 -10.36 -16.03
CA ASP A 91 3.40 -10.00 -15.97
C ASP A 91 4.17 -10.88 -14.97
N LEU A 92 3.55 -11.92 -14.39
CA LEU A 92 4.20 -12.78 -13.40
C LEU A 92 5.46 -13.46 -13.97
N ALA A 93 5.38 -13.96 -15.20
CA ALA A 93 6.52 -14.56 -15.89
C ALA A 93 7.61 -13.53 -16.23
N ASP A 94 7.23 -12.31 -16.61
CA ASP A 94 8.17 -11.22 -16.90
C ASP A 94 8.92 -10.78 -15.63
N VAL A 95 8.21 -10.68 -14.49
CA VAL A 95 8.83 -10.41 -13.18
C VAL A 95 9.77 -11.54 -12.77
N ALA A 96 9.40 -12.80 -13.01
CA ALA A 96 10.25 -13.95 -12.75
C ALA A 96 11.56 -13.86 -13.55
N ALA A 97 11.48 -13.50 -14.83
CA ALA A 97 12.65 -13.29 -15.67
C ALA A 97 13.52 -12.11 -15.20
N LEU A 98 12.92 -11.00 -14.74
CA LEU A 98 13.65 -9.86 -14.19
C LEU A 98 14.39 -10.19 -12.90
N TRP A 99 13.88 -11.13 -12.12
CA TRP A 99 14.47 -11.59 -10.86
C TRP A 99 15.38 -12.81 -11.02
N ASP A 100 15.48 -13.38 -12.23
CA ASP A 100 16.19 -14.64 -12.52
C ASP A 100 15.71 -15.82 -11.67
N VAL A 101 14.39 -15.96 -11.55
CA VAL A 101 13.74 -17.03 -10.77
C VAL A 101 12.53 -17.61 -11.51
N THR A 102 11.89 -18.62 -10.92
CA THR A 102 10.63 -19.17 -11.44
C THR A 102 9.43 -18.34 -11.01
N PRO A 103 8.28 -18.41 -11.71
CA PRO A 103 7.04 -17.77 -11.26
C PRO A 103 6.63 -18.16 -9.83
N ASP A 104 6.79 -19.43 -9.44
CA ASP A 104 6.48 -19.89 -8.08
C ASP A 104 7.39 -19.23 -7.04
N GLU A 105 8.64 -18.95 -7.41
CA GLU A 105 9.57 -18.25 -6.55
C GLU A 105 9.21 -16.76 -6.40
N VAL A 106 8.66 -16.13 -7.44
CA VAL A 106 8.08 -14.77 -7.33
C VAL A 106 6.94 -14.76 -6.30
N VAL A 107 6.06 -15.77 -6.34
CA VAL A 107 4.98 -15.95 -5.36
C VAL A 107 5.55 -16.06 -3.96
N ARG A 108 6.55 -16.94 -3.76
CA ARG A 108 7.20 -17.17 -2.46
C ARG A 108 7.85 -15.90 -1.91
N LEU A 109 8.60 -15.18 -2.75
CA LEU A 109 9.30 -13.94 -2.37
C LEU A 109 8.31 -12.83 -2.03
N HIS A 110 7.29 -12.62 -2.86
CA HIS A 110 6.28 -11.60 -2.62
C HIS A 110 5.44 -11.92 -1.36
N ALA A 111 4.89 -13.13 -1.24
CA ALA A 111 4.10 -13.53 -0.06
C ALA A 111 4.92 -13.62 1.24
N GLY A 112 6.22 -13.89 1.13
CA GLY A 112 7.16 -13.94 2.25
C GLY A 112 7.65 -12.58 2.72
N THR A 113 7.41 -11.51 1.95
CA THR A 113 7.85 -10.15 2.31
C THR A 113 6.86 -9.50 3.28
N ALA A 114 7.39 -8.91 4.36
CA ALA A 114 6.60 -8.08 5.27
C ALA A 114 6.46 -6.68 4.67
N PHE A 115 5.24 -6.32 4.29
CA PHE A 115 4.94 -5.02 3.72
C PHE A 115 4.35 -4.06 4.76
N HIS A 116 4.53 -2.76 4.51
CA HIS A 116 3.76 -1.72 5.16
C HIS A 116 3.37 -0.65 4.14
N VAL A 117 2.25 0.03 4.37
CA VAL A 117 1.76 1.11 3.51
C VAL A 117 2.59 2.37 3.78
N ALA A 118 3.49 2.72 2.86
CA ALA A 118 4.33 3.91 3.00
C ALA A 118 3.50 5.20 2.85
N PHE A 119 2.56 5.21 1.89
CA PHE A 119 1.65 6.32 1.66
C PHE A 119 0.45 5.86 0.82
N CYS A 120 -0.61 6.66 0.83
CA CYS A 120 -1.79 6.46 0.00
C CYS A 120 -1.89 7.58 -1.04
N GLY A 121 -2.45 7.28 -2.22
CA GLY A 121 -2.56 8.26 -3.31
C GLY A 121 -3.07 7.61 -4.59
N PHE A 122 -3.04 8.32 -5.72
CA PHE A 122 -3.54 7.86 -7.04
C PHE A 122 -5.06 7.62 -7.15
N ALA A 123 -5.65 6.85 -6.23
CA ALA A 123 -7.09 6.63 -6.13
C ALA A 123 -7.48 6.33 -4.67
N PRO A 124 -8.73 6.61 -4.25
CA PRO A 124 -9.22 6.23 -2.92
C PRO A 124 -9.00 4.74 -2.63
N GLY A 125 -8.27 4.44 -1.55
CA GLY A 125 -7.92 3.08 -1.13
C GLY A 125 -6.67 2.48 -1.78
N PHE A 126 -5.98 3.18 -2.68
CA PHE A 126 -4.70 2.70 -3.23
C PHE A 126 -3.57 3.07 -2.26
N GLY A 127 -2.98 2.04 -1.66
CA GLY A 127 -1.77 2.15 -0.83
C GLY A 127 -0.53 1.74 -1.62
N TYR A 128 0.54 2.52 -1.50
CA TYR A 128 1.87 2.15 -1.97
C TYR A 128 2.57 1.39 -0.86
N LEU A 129 2.72 0.08 -1.03
CA LEU A 129 3.32 -0.79 -0.02
C LEU A 129 4.82 -0.95 -0.29
N THR A 130 5.64 -0.78 0.75
CA THR A 130 7.09 -0.95 0.67
C THR A 130 7.57 -2.06 1.62
N GLY A 131 8.81 -2.51 1.42
CA GLY A 131 9.39 -3.66 2.13
C GLY A 131 10.17 -4.61 1.22
N LEU A 132 10.04 -4.46 -0.11
CA LEU A 132 10.80 -5.26 -1.06
C LEU A 132 12.30 -4.93 -0.99
N PRO A 133 13.18 -5.96 -0.83
CA PRO A 133 14.62 -5.80 -0.97
C PRO A 133 15.00 -5.12 -2.28
N ARG A 134 16.07 -4.32 -2.26
CA ARG A 134 16.54 -3.54 -3.42
C ARG A 134 16.77 -4.38 -4.68
N GLN A 135 17.19 -5.63 -4.50
CA GLN A 135 17.45 -6.58 -5.59
C GLN A 135 16.17 -7.04 -6.31
N LEU A 136 15.01 -6.90 -5.66
CA LEU A 136 13.70 -7.30 -6.19
C LEU A 136 12.91 -6.12 -6.77
N HIS A 137 13.52 -4.93 -6.87
CA HIS A 137 12.85 -3.76 -7.46
C HIS A 137 12.68 -3.97 -8.97
N VAL A 138 11.46 -3.80 -9.49
CA VAL A 138 11.15 -4.00 -10.91
C VAL A 138 10.80 -2.68 -11.61
N PRO A 139 11.22 -2.45 -12.86
CA PRO A 139 10.82 -1.25 -13.58
C PRO A 139 9.31 -1.26 -13.88
N ARG A 140 8.75 -0.06 -14.07
CA ARG A 140 7.45 0.07 -14.73
C ARG A 140 7.55 -0.43 -16.17
N ARG A 141 6.42 -0.88 -16.72
CA ARG A 141 6.28 -1.14 -18.16
C ARG A 141 6.60 0.12 -18.95
N THR A 142 7.29 -0.05 -20.08
CA THR A 142 7.61 1.02 -21.02
C THR A 142 6.36 1.68 -21.60
N THR A 143 5.36 0.86 -21.92
CA THR A 143 4.03 1.32 -22.35
C THR A 143 2.99 0.96 -21.28
N PRO A 144 2.37 1.96 -20.62
CA PRO A 144 1.29 1.73 -19.66
C PRO A 144 0.09 1.04 -20.31
N ARG A 145 -0.62 0.22 -19.53
CA ARG A 145 -1.92 -0.31 -19.94
C ARG A 145 -2.94 0.82 -19.91
N THR A 146 -3.80 0.85 -20.93
CA THR A 146 -4.98 1.72 -20.94
C THR A 146 -5.98 1.34 -19.85
N ARG A 147 -5.98 0.06 -19.43
CA ARG A 147 -6.87 -0.45 -18.39
C ARG A 147 -6.19 -1.55 -17.58
N VAL A 148 -6.07 -1.32 -16.28
CA VAL A 148 -5.74 -2.30 -15.24
C VAL A 148 -7.03 -2.63 -14.49
N PRO A 149 -7.37 -3.93 -14.30
CA PRO A 149 -8.60 -4.31 -13.62
C PRO A 149 -8.56 -3.98 -12.12
N VAL A 150 -9.75 -3.83 -11.52
CA VAL A 150 -9.89 -3.75 -10.06
C VAL A 150 -9.35 -5.02 -9.40
N GLY A 151 -8.73 -4.88 -8.23
CA GLY A 151 -8.14 -5.99 -7.50
C GLY A 151 -6.80 -6.47 -8.05
N ALA A 152 -6.26 -5.86 -9.12
CA ALA A 152 -4.96 -6.23 -9.64
C ALA A 152 -3.88 -5.95 -8.59
N VAL A 153 -3.04 -6.96 -8.31
CA VAL A 153 -1.85 -6.86 -7.47
C VAL A 153 -0.66 -6.63 -8.38
N ALA A 154 0.13 -5.59 -8.09
CA ALA A 154 1.16 -5.14 -9.02
C ALA A 154 2.43 -4.64 -8.33
N LEU A 155 3.53 -4.63 -9.10
CA LEU A 155 4.86 -4.19 -8.67
C LEU A 155 5.40 -3.03 -9.53
N ALA A 156 6.04 -2.05 -8.90
CA ALA A 156 6.86 -1.05 -9.57
C ALA A 156 7.86 -0.37 -8.62
N GLY A 157 9.14 -0.37 -9.02
CA GLY A 157 10.26 0.08 -8.23
C GLY A 157 10.30 -0.68 -6.90
N PRO A 158 10.39 0.02 -5.76
CA PRO A 158 10.35 -0.60 -4.43
C PRO A 158 8.95 -1.02 -3.98
N TYR A 159 7.90 -0.70 -4.76
CA TYR A 159 6.54 -0.77 -4.29
C TYR A 159 5.78 -1.98 -4.84
N THR A 160 4.91 -2.53 -4.00
CA THR A 160 3.76 -3.34 -4.39
C THR A 160 2.46 -2.59 -4.09
N GLY A 161 1.36 -2.97 -4.72
CA GLY A 161 0.10 -2.23 -4.63
C GLY A 161 -1.07 -3.05 -5.15
N VAL A 162 -2.27 -2.72 -4.66
CA VAL A 162 -3.52 -3.31 -5.14
C VAL A 162 -4.40 -2.21 -5.72
N TYR A 163 -4.85 -2.37 -6.96
CA TYR A 163 -5.69 -1.39 -7.64
C TYR A 163 -7.12 -1.44 -7.10
N PRO A 164 -7.62 -0.40 -6.38
CA PRO A 164 -8.97 -0.42 -5.80
C PRO A 164 -10.07 -0.19 -6.84
N ARG A 165 -9.71 0.31 -8.03
CA ARG A 165 -10.63 0.58 -9.15
C ARG A 165 -9.91 0.38 -10.48
N SER A 166 -10.69 0.20 -11.54
CA SER A 166 -10.16 0.13 -12.90
C SER A 166 -9.55 1.47 -13.32
N SER A 167 -8.29 1.48 -13.74
CA SER A 167 -7.58 2.70 -14.15
C SER A 167 -6.42 2.37 -15.12
N PRO A 168 -5.91 3.33 -15.90
CA PRO A 168 -4.66 3.14 -16.64
C PRO A 168 -3.48 2.94 -15.68
N GLY A 169 -2.49 2.14 -16.06
CA GLY A 169 -1.37 1.84 -15.17
C GLY A 169 -0.20 1.12 -15.83
N GLY A 170 1.02 1.47 -15.42
CA GLY A 170 2.26 0.90 -15.94
C GLY A 170 2.97 -0.08 -15.00
N TRP A 171 2.31 -0.52 -13.92
CA TRP A 171 2.93 -1.48 -12.99
C TRP A 171 2.85 -2.91 -13.55
N GLN A 172 3.77 -3.76 -13.13
CA GLN A 172 3.83 -5.17 -13.49
C GLN A 172 2.77 -5.92 -12.69
N LEU A 173 1.75 -6.48 -13.35
CA LEU A 173 0.62 -7.15 -12.73
C LEU A 173 0.99 -8.63 -12.45
N ILE A 174 1.06 -9.00 -11.17
CA ILE A 174 1.50 -10.33 -10.72
C ILE A 174 0.35 -11.20 -10.19
N GLY A 175 -0.82 -10.62 -9.92
CA GLY A 175 -1.98 -11.37 -9.45
C GLY A 175 -3.25 -10.55 -9.31
N THR A 176 -4.26 -11.16 -8.71
CA THR A 176 -5.57 -10.56 -8.43
C THR A 176 -6.05 -10.90 -7.01
N THR A 177 -6.83 -10.00 -6.42
CA THR A 177 -7.52 -10.19 -5.14
C THR A 177 -8.95 -9.65 -5.22
N ASP A 178 -9.86 -10.25 -4.45
CA ASP A 178 -11.23 -9.74 -4.27
C ASP A 178 -11.36 -8.85 -3.02
N THR A 179 -10.24 -8.53 -2.37
CA THR A 179 -10.23 -7.72 -1.15
C THR A 179 -10.69 -6.29 -1.44
N VAL A 180 -11.71 -5.83 -0.71
CA VAL A 180 -12.24 -4.46 -0.82
C VAL A 180 -11.37 -3.48 -0.01
N LEU A 181 -10.55 -2.71 -0.73
CA LEU A 181 -9.62 -1.75 -0.10
C LEU A 181 -10.29 -0.45 0.34
N TRP A 182 -11.36 -0.05 -0.35
CA TRP A 182 -12.11 1.17 -0.05
C TRP A 182 -13.59 0.85 0.06
N ASP A 183 -14.17 1.18 1.21
CA ASP A 183 -15.59 1.03 1.48
C ASP A 183 -16.10 2.27 2.23
N PRO A 184 -16.94 3.12 1.61
CA PRO A 184 -17.43 4.35 2.25
C PRO A 184 -18.36 4.09 3.44
N VAL A 185 -18.87 2.86 3.65
CA VAL A 185 -19.72 2.53 4.81
C VAL A 185 -18.94 1.88 5.95
N ARG A 186 -17.63 1.63 5.79
CA ARG A 186 -16.73 1.09 6.82
C ARG A 186 -16.00 2.22 7.55
N GLU A 187 -15.71 2.05 8.84
CA GLU A 187 -14.83 2.92 9.62
C GLU A 187 -13.59 2.14 10.11
N PRO A 188 -12.36 2.46 9.66
CA PRO A 188 -12.03 3.44 8.62
C PRO A 188 -12.40 2.97 7.20
N ALA A 189 -12.76 3.93 6.35
CA ALA A 189 -13.19 3.65 4.97
C ALA A 189 -12.06 3.01 4.13
N ALA A 190 -10.81 3.43 4.35
CA ALA A 190 -9.64 2.81 3.77
C ALA A 190 -9.15 1.63 4.62
N LEU A 191 -8.99 0.46 4.00
CA LEU A 191 -8.38 -0.71 4.63
C LEU A 191 -6.88 -0.50 4.83
N LEU A 192 -6.28 0.22 3.89
CA LEU A 192 -4.86 0.52 3.82
C LEU A 192 -4.65 2.00 4.13
N ALA A 193 -4.28 2.31 5.36
CA ALA A 193 -3.82 3.63 5.79
C ALA A 193 -2.29 3.63 5.92
N PRO A 194 -1.61 4.78 5.83
CA PRO A 194 -0.17 4.86 6.06
C PRO A 194 0.25 4.20 7.38
N GLY A 195 1.35 3.44 7.36
CA GLY A 195 1.84 2.63 8.48
C GLY A 195 1.11 1.30 8.70
N THR A 196 0.05 0.97 7.95
CA THR A 196 -0.60 -0.35 8.05
C THR A 196 0.34 -1.45 7.59
N ARG A 197 0.56 -2.47 8.42
CA ARG A 197 1.28 -3.71 8.04
C ARG A 197 0.40 -4.58 7.15
N VAL A 198 0.99 -5.14 6.10
CA VAL A 198 0.28 -5.96 5.12
C VAL A 198 1.06 -7.24 4.84
N ARG A 199 0.33 -8.35 4.73
CA ARG A 199 0.87 -9.62 4.28
C ARG A 199 0.00 -10.16 3.14
N PHE A 200 0.64 -10.53 2.03
CA PHE A 200 -0.05 -11.22 0.95
C PHE A 200 -0.01 -12.72 1.18
N VAL A 201 -1.15 -13.40 1.01
CA VAL A 201 -1.25 -14.86 1.15
C VAL A 201 -1.70 -15.46 -0.17
N PRO A 202 -0.96 -16.41 -0.77
CA PRO A 202 -1.40 -17.11 -1.97
C PRO A 202 -2.72 -17.84 -1.70
N GLN A 203 -3.70 -17.67 -2.59
CA GLN A 203 -4.87 -18.54 -2.64
C GLN A 203 -4.56 -19.70 -3.56
N ASP A 204 -4.76 -20.93 -3.07
CA ASP A 204 -4.62 -22.12 -3.90
C ASP A 204 -5.58 -22.06 -5.08
N ARG A 205 -5.09 -22.47 -6.26
CA ARG A 205 -5.94 -22.79 -7.42
C ARG A 205 -6.72 -24.08 -7.13
N GLN A 206 -7.67 -24.08 -6.20
CA GLN A 206 -8.54 -25.24 -5.96
C GLN A 206 -10.00 -24.92 -6.27
N GLY A 207 -10.30 -25.06 -7.55
CA GLY A 207 -11.62 -25.42 -8.06
C GLY A 207 -11.54 -26.79 -8.75
N ARG A 208 -11.03 -27.81 -8.06
CA ARG A 208 -11.24 -29.21 -8.46
C ARG A 208 -12.02 -29.87 -7.33
N GLN A 209 -13.33 -29.92 -7.49
CA GLN A 209 -14.18 -30.78 -6.67
C GLN A 209 -13.72 -32.22 -6.91
N ASP A 210 -13.16 -32.86 -5.89
CA ASP A 210 -13.05 -34.31 -5.89
C ASP A 210 -14.48 -34.89 -5.92
N PRO A 211 -14.78 -35.85 -6.81
CA PRO A 211 -16.07 -36.52 -6.77
C PRO A 211 -16.19 -37.24 -5.42
N GLN A 212 -17.16 -36.82 -4.62
CA GLN A 212 -17.59 -37.56 -3.43
C GLN A 212 -17.92 -38.99 -3.85
N VAL A 213 -17.10 -39.94 -3.40
CA VAL A 213 -17.42 -41.36 -3.45
C VAL A 213 -18.63 -41.58 -2.53
N PRO A 214 -19.78 -42.09 -3.03
CA PRO A 214 -20.93 -42.34 -2.18
C PRO A 214 -20.60 -43.47 -1.19
N HIS A 215 -20.73 -43.19 0.10
CA HIS A 215 -20.64 -44.17 1.17
C HIS A 215 -21.86 -45.10 1.10
N ALA A 216 -21.63 -46.38 0.84
CA ALA A 216 -22.66 -47.41 0.88
C ALA A 216 -23.11 -47.65 2.34
N PRO A 217 -24.41 -47.87 2.60
CA PRO A 217 -24.91 -48.13 3.95
C PRO A 217 -24.46 -49.52 4.44
N GLN A 218 -23.90 -49.57 5.64
CA GLN A 218 -23.59 -50.83 6.34
C GLN A 218 -24.88 -51.42 6.95
N GLU A 219 -25.17 -52.67 6.61
CA GLU A 219 -26.23 -53.48 7.25
C GLU A 219 -25.90 -53.78 8.72
N PRO A 220 -26.90 -53.85 9.62
CA PRO A 220 -26.68 -54.21 11.00
C PRO A 220 -26.50 -55.73 11.15
N VAL A 221 -25.41 -56.13 11.82
CA VAL A 221 -25.24 -57.51 12.28
C VAL A 221 -25.94 -57.67 13.64
N VAL A 222 -26.66 -58.79 13.72
CA VAL A 222 -27.58 -59.30 14.76
C VAL A 222 -27.04 -59.29 16.18
#